data_AF-A0A950EST2-F1
#
_entry.id   AF-A0A950EST2-F1
#
_cell.length_a   1.000
_cell.length_b   1.000
_cell.length_c   1.000
_cell.angle_alpha   90.00
_cell.angle_beta   90.00
_cell.angle_gamma   90.00
#
_symmetry.space_group_name_H-M   'P 1'
#
loop_
_entity.id
_entity.type
_entity.pdbx_description
1 polymer ?
#
loop_
_entity_poly.entity_id
_entity_poly.type
_entity_poly.pdbx_seq_one_letter_code
_entity_poly.pdbx_strand_id
1 'polypeptide(L)' 'MDATALLLSRIQFAATVSFHIIFPAFTVGLAAWLCVLEGMSMATARAVNRRVFDFWRSIFAVAFAMGVVSGIVMAFQFGT' A
#
# COMPACT_ATOMS: atom_id res chain seq x y z
N MET A 1 -16.94 17.97 -25.73
CA MET A 1 -16.83 17.41 -24.36
C MET A 1 -17.37 18.44 -23.41
N ASP A 2 -18.29 18.06 -22.52
CA ASP A 2 -18.81 18.98 -21.50
C ASP A 2 -17.67 19.35 -20.54
N ALA A 3 -17.39 20.66 -20.41
CA ALA A 3 -16.32 21.16 -19.55
C ALA A 3 -16.50 20.75 -18.08
N THR A 4 -17.76 20.57 -17.65
CA THR A 4 -18.11 20.09 -16.31
C THR A 4 -17.69 18.64 -16.11
N ALA A 5 -18.01 17.77 -17.07
CA ALA A 5 -17.65 16.35 -17.01
C ALA A 5 -16.13 16.15 -16.97
N LEU A 6 -15.37 16.93 -17.75
CA LEU A 6 -13.91 16.89 -17.74
C LEU A 6 -13.31 17.35 -16.40
N LEU A 7 -13.90 18.37 -15.77
CA LEU A 7 -13.44 18.82 -14.45
C LEU A 7 -13.72 17.77 -13.37
N LEU A 8 -14.93 17.19 -13.38
CA LEU A 8 -15.33 16.15 -12.44
C LEU A 8 -14.45 14.89 -12.56
N SER A 9 -14.13 14.45 -13.79
CA SER A 9 -13.25 13.29 -13.99
C SER A 9 -11.84 13.52 -13.45
N ARG A 10 -11.28 14.73 -13.61
CA ARG A 10 -9.98 15.10 -13.02
C ARG A 10 -10.00 15.07 -11.50
N ILE A 11 -11.05 15.60 -10.89
CA ILE A 11 -11.21 15.60 -9.42
C ILE A 11 -11.36 14.17 -8.90
N GLN A 12 -12.18 13.35 -9.56
CA GLN A 12 -12.37 11.94 -9.21
C GLN A 12 -11.06 11.15 -9.30
N PHE A 13 -10.31 11.32 -10.39
CA PHE A 13 -9.02 10.67 -10.56
C PHE A 13 -8.00 11.15 -9.52
N ALA A 14 -7.92 12.47 -9.29
CA ALA A 14 -7.03 13.06 -8.30
C ALA A 14 -7.30 12.52 -6.89
N ALA A 15 -8.58 12.40 -6.49
CA ALA A 15 -8.95 11.81 -5.20
C ALA A 15 -8.52 10.34 -5.10
N THR A 16 -8.76 9.57 -6.17
CA THR A 16 -8.47 8.13 -6.21
C THR A 16 -6.98 7.85 -6.15
N VAL A 17 -6.16 8.55 -6.96
CA VAL A 17 -4.70 8.37 -6.97
C VAL A 17 -4.05 8.84 -5.67
N SER A 18 -4.54 9.95 -5.09
CA SER A 18 -4.02 10.48 -3.82
C SER A 18 -4.31 9.53 -2.65
N PHE A 19 -5.49 8.90 -2.62
CA PHE A 19 -5.80 7.88 -1.62
C PHE A 19 -4.96 6.62 -1.84
N HIS A 20 -4.88 6.15 -3.09
CA HIS A 20 -4.18 4.90 -3.41
C HIS A 20 -2.70 4.98 -3.07
N ILE A 21 -1.98 6.03 -3.45
CA ILE A 21 -0.50 6.08 -3.38
C ILE A 21 0.07 5.90 -1.96
N ILE A 22 -0.71 6.22 -0.93
CA ILE A 22 -0.33 6.08 0.47
C ILE A 22 -0.02 4.61 0.79
N PHE A 23 -0.83 3.67 0.28
CA PHE A 23 -0.70 2.25 0.61
C PHE A 23 0.53 1.59 -0.04
N PRO A 24 0.77 1.69 -1.36
CA PRO A 24 1.98 1.17 -1.99
C PRO A 24 3.25 1.81 -1.43
N ALA A 25 3.28 3.14 -1.23
CA ALA A 25 4.46 3.82 -0.71
C ALA A 25 4.83 3.30 0.69
N PHE A 26 3.84 3.13 1.56
CA PHE A 26 4.05 2.56 2.88
C PHE A 26 4.43 1.07 2.84
N THR A 27 3.72 0.27 2.06
CA THR A 27 3.91 -1.19 2.02
C THR A 27 5.23 -1.60 1.36
N VAL A 28 5.74 -0.85 0.37
CA VAL A 28 7.08 -1.12 -0.21
C VAL A 28 8.17 -0.95 0.84
N GLY A 29 8.14 0.14 1.61
CA GLY A 29 9.10 0.35 2.71
C GLY A 29 8.96 -0.69 3.81
N LEU A 30 7.72 -1.01 4.19
CA LEU A 30 7.44 -1.99 5.24
C LEU A 30 7.83 -3.42 4.83
N ALA A 31 7.70 -3.78 3.55
CA ALA A 31 8.14 -5.08 3.02
C ALA A 31 9.66 -5.25 3.15
N ALA A 32 10.43 -4.22 2.78
CA ALA A 32 11.89 -4.22 2.96
C ALA A 32 12.27 -4.34 4.45
N TRP A 33 11.57 -3.62 5.32
CA TRP A 33 11.78 -3.70 6.78
C TRP A 33 11.48 -5.11 7.34
N LEU A 34 10.36 -5.71 6.96
CA LEU A 34 10.00 -7.07 7.36
C LEU A 34 11.03 -8.10 6.88
N CYS A 35 11.56 -7.94 5.65
CA CYS A 35 12.63 -8.79 5.12
C CYS A 35 13.91 -8.70 5.98
N VAL A 36 14.31 -7.48 6.37
CA VAL A 36 15.46 -7.27 7.27
C VAL A 36 15.23 -7.92 8.63
N LEU A 37 14.06 -7.76 9.24
CA LEU A 37 13.74 -8.36 10.53
C LEU A 37 13.77 -9.88 10.50
N GLU A 38 13.22 -10.50 9.46
CA GLU A 38 13.24 -11.96 9.32
C GLU A 38 14.68 -12.45 9.10
N GLY A 39 15.46 -11.78 8.24
CA GLY A 39 16.88 -12.07 8.05
C GLY A 39 17.71 -11.97 9.34
N MET A 40 17.48 -10.92 10.13
CA MET A 40 18.11 -10.76 11.45
C MET A 40 17.63 -11.80 12.46
N SER A 41 16.35 -12.18 12.42
CA SER A 41 15.80 -13.24 13.27
C SER A 41 16.52 -14.56 13.00
N MET A 42 16.72 -14.93 11.73
CA MET A 42 17.46 -16.12 11.33
C MET A 42 18.94 -16.05 11.71
N ALA A 43 19.59 -14.90 11.51
CA ALA A 43 21.02 -14.74 11.77
C ALA A 43 21.38 -14.69 13.26
N THR A 44 20.50 -14.15 14.11
CA THR A 44 20.83 -13.86 15.52
C THR A 44 20.02 -14.68 16.53
N ALA A 45 18.96 -15.38 16.11
CA ALA A 45 18.01 -16.09 16.98
C ALA A 45 17.40 -15.22 18.10
N ARG A 46 17.45 -13.88 17.98
CA ARG A 46 16.91 -12.98 19.00
C ARG A 46 15.39 -12.86 18.86
N ALA A 47 14.67 -13.27 19.90
CA ALA A 47 13.21 -13.23 19.94
C ALA A 47 12.60 -11.83 19.69
N VAL A 48 13.35 -10.75 19.94
CA VAL A 48 12.90 -9.39 19.67
C VAL A 48 12.63 -9.14 18.19
N ASN A 49 13.48 -9.64 17.29
CA ASN A 49 13.32 -9.44 15.85
C ASN A 49 12.02 -10.07 15.37
N ARG A 50 11.74 -11.29 15.83
CA ARG A 50 10.50 -12.00 15.52
C ARG A 50 9.26 -11.30 16.07
N ARG A 51 9.31 -10.82 17.31
CA ARG A 51 8.20 -10.08 17.93
C ARG A 51 7.85 -8.81 17.14
N VAL A 52 8.86 -8.06 16.71
CA VAL A 52 8.66 -6.85 15.90
C VAL A 52 8.12 -7.22 14.52
N PHE A 53 8.63 -8.28 13.89
CA PHE A 53 8.11 -8.80 12.62
C PHE A 53 6.63 -9.17 12.73
N ASP A 54 6.23 -9.94 13.75
CA ASP A 54 4.85 -10.42 13.93
C ASP A 54 3.86 -9.27 14.20
N PHE A 55 4.31 -8.19 14.84
CA PHE A 55 3.51 -6.97 14.98
C PHE A 55 3.29 -6.30 13.62
N TRP A 56 4.36 -6.04 12.88
CA TRP A 56 4.29 -5.28 11.62
C TRP A 56 3.67 -6.08 10.47
N ARG A 57 3.79 -7.42 10.45
CA ARG A 57 3.23 -8.25 9.36
C ARG A 57 1.71 -8.10 9.24
N SER A 58 1.01 -7.92 10.37
CA SER A 58 -0.44 -7.78 10.40
C SER A 58 -0.88 -6.42 9.82
N ILE A 59 -0.16 -5.36 10.18
CA ILE A 59 -0.36 -4.01 9.64
C ILE A 59 -0.05 -4.00 8.13
N PHE A 60 1.05 -4.64 7.73
CA PHE A 60 1.42 -4.82 6.32
C PHE A 60 0.30 -5.48 5.52
N ALA A 61 -0.27 -6.58 6.02
CA ALA A 61 -1.34 -7.31 5.32
C ALA A 61 -2.57 -6.44 5.08
N VAL A 62 -3.02 -5.67 6.08
CA VAL A 62 -4.17 -4.76 5.95
C VAL A 62 -3.87 -3.63 4.98
N ALA A 63 -2.72 -2.98 5.11
CA ALA A 63 -2.34 -1.89 4.22
C ALA A 63 -2.16 -2.37 2.77
N PHE A 64 -1.59 -3.55 2.58
CA PHE A 64 -1.42 -4.17 1.26
C PHE A 64 -2.77 -4.47 0.62
N ALA A 65 -3.71 -5.06 1.37
CA ALA A 65 -5.06 -5.31 0.88
C ALA A 65 -5.77 -4.01 0.46
N MET A 66 -5.67 -2.95 1.26
CA MET A 66 -6.22 -1.63 0.91
C MET A 66 -5.58 -1.05 -0.36
N GLY A 67 -4.26 -1.24 -0.54
CA GLY A 67 -3.55 -0.90 -1.76
C GLY A 67 -4.11 -1.65 -2.97
N VAL A 68 -4.30 -2.97 -2.89
CA VAL A 68 -4.85 -3.78 -3.99
C VAL A 68 -6.26 -3.31 -4.37
N VAL A 69 -7.16 -3.14 -3.40
CA VAL A 69 -8.55 -2.73 -3.68
C VAL A 69 -8.59 -1.35 -4.34
N SER A 70 -7.86 -0.37 -3.80
CA SER A 70 -7.82 0.97 -4.38
C SER A 70 -7.12 1.01 -5.74
N GLY A 71 -6.15 0.12 -5.99
CA GLY A 71 -5.46 0.01 -7.27
C GLY A 71 -6.35 -0.55 -8.37
N ILE A 72 -7.19 -1.54 -8.04
CA ILE A 72 -8.19 -2.07 -8.98
C ILE A 72 -9.17 -0.98 -9.40
N VAL A 73 -9.67 -0.18 -8.46
CA VAL A 73 -10.56 0.96 -8.77
C VAL A 73 -9.87 1.95 -9.73
N MET A 74 -8.61 2.29 -9.47
CA MET A 74 -7.85 3.18 -10.35
C MET A 74 -7.63 2.58 -11.74
N ALA A 75 -7.34 1.28 -11.84
CA ALA A 75 -7.17 0.61 -13.12
C ALA A 75 -8.42 0.73 -14.00
N PHE A 76 -9.61 0.58 -13.40
CA PHE A 76 -10.87 0.76 -14.12
C PHE A 76 -11.14 2.22 -14.50
N GLN A 77 -10.67 3.21 -13.73
CA GLN A 77 -10.81 4.63 -14.08
C GLN A 77 -10.06 5.04 -15.35
N PHE A 78 -9.08 4.25 -15.82
CA PHE A 78 -8.47 4.49 -17.14
C PHE A 78 -9.38 4.07 -18.30
N GLY A 79 -10.40 3.23 -18.04
CA GLY A 79 -11.32 2.72 -19.06
C GLY A 79 -12.73 3.32 -19.04
N THR A 80 -13.08 4.12 -18.02
CA THR A 80 -14.40 4.76 -17.83
C THR A 80 -14.30 6.27 -17.91
#